data_AF-A9WP41-F1
#
_entry.id   AF-A9WP41-F1
#
_cell.length_a   1.000
_cell.length_b   1.000
_cell.length_c   1.000
_cell.angle_alpha   90.00
_cell.angle_beta   90.00
_cell.angle_gamma   90.00
#
_symmetry.space_group_name_H-M   'P 1'
#
loop_
_entity.id
_entity.type
_entity.pdbx_description
1 polymer ?
#
loop_
_entity_poly.entity_id
_entity_poly.type
_entity_poly.pdbx_seq_one_letter_code
_entity_poly.pdbx_strand_id
1 'polypeptide(L)'
;MDFLNDGELRVPVTRIALDDSPEGANPDFITYRTAGPGSDPVRGLPPLRAGWVTERGDVEIYQGRRRDLSDDGRSAVRRGAASAEWQGAKPEPRRALPGKRVTQMHYARAGVITKEMRFVALREDCDVELVRSELAAGRAIIPNNINHPESEPMIIGKAFLVKINAHIGNSAVTSSIAEEVDKMQWATRWGADTVIDLSTGDDIHTTREWIIRNSPVPIGTVSIYQALEKVNGDASALTWEIFRDTVIEQCEQGVDYMTIHAGVLLRYVPLTANRVTGIVSRGGSIMAGWCLAHHQENFLYTHDDELCEIFAQYDVAFSLGDGLRPGATADANDAAQFAELDTLAELTVRAWEFDVQVMVEGPGHIPFHLVRENVERQQELCKGAPYLHTGTFGHRYCTGLRPHRLGYRCHRDCSLRHCDALLRDAQGALGFAEQRRC
;
A
#
# COMPACT_ATOMS: atom_id res chain seq x y z
N MET A 1 -12.64 10.61 23.04
CA MET A 1 -11.86 9.62 22.28
C MET A 1 -11.50 8.53 23.28
N ASP A 2 -11.86 7.28 22.98
CA ASP A 2 -11.62 6.15 23.86
C ASP A 2 -10.29 5.48 23.51
N PHE A 3 -9.64 4.91 24.52
CA PHE A 3 -8.32 4.33 24.39
C PHE A 3 -8.21 3.01 25.16
N LEU A 4 -7.46 2.07 24.58
CA LEU A 4 -6.79 1.00 25.32
C LEU A 4 -5.48 1.56 25.89
N ASN A 5 -5.07 1.09 27.07
CA ASN A 5 -3.91 1.62 27.78
C ASN A 5 -3.14 0.49 28.47
N ASP A 6 -1.81 0.51 28.37
CA ASP A 6 -0.90 -0.44 29.02
C ASP A 6 0.01 0.22 30.09
N GLY A 7 -0.36 1.41 30.54
CA GLY A 7 0.37 2.27 31.47
C GLY A 7 1.14 3.40 30.79
N GLU A 8 1.61 3.18 29.56
CA GLU A 8 2.46 4.13 28.82
C GLU A 8 1.85 4.54 27.48
N LEU A 9 1.32 3.58 26.73
CA LEU A 9 0.75 3.80 25.41
C LEU A 9 -0.76 3.99 25.48
N ARG A 10 -1.28 4.80 24.55
CA ARG A 10 -2.73 5.01 24.35
C ARG A 10 -3.08 4.61 22.93
N VAL A 11 -3.81 3.51 22.78
CA VAL A 11 -4.23 2.99 21.48
C VAL A 11 -5.68 3.35 21.24
N PRO A 12 -6.00 4.13 20.19
CA PRO A 12 -7.34 4.65 19.98
C PRO A 12 -8.31 3.57 19.52
N VAL A 13 -9.53 3.63 20.04
CA VAL A 13 -10.63 2.73 19.68
C VAL A 13 -11.93 3.52 19.50
N THR A 14 -12.92 2.86 18.92
CA THR A 14 -14.31 3.33 18.98
C THR A 14 -15.07 2.47 19.96
N ARG A 15 -15.67 3.10 20.96
CA ARG A 15 -16.54 2.45 21.95
C ARG A 15 -17.99 2.71 21.59
N ILE A 16 -18.77 1.65 21.51
CA ILE A 16 -20.19 1.69 21.17
C ILE A 16 -20.97 1.18 22.38
N ALA A 17 -21.67 2.09 23.04
CA ALA A 17 -22.58 1.74 24.12
C ALA A 17 -23.74 0.91 23.58
N LEU A 18 -24.06 -0.18 24.27
CA LEU A 18 -25.17 -1.06 23.94
C LEU A 18 -26.30 -0.85 24.95
N ASP A 19 -27.55 -0.95 24.50
CA ASP A 19 -28.69 -0.92 25.40
C ASP A 19 -28.67 -2.14 26.34
N ASP A 20 -29.22 -1.99 27.54
CA ASP A 20 -29.38 -3.07 28.51
C ASP A 20 -30.24 -4.21 27.92
N SER A 21 -29.83 -5.45 28.18
CA SER A 21 -30.64 -6.62 27.87
C SER A 21 -31.61 -6.93 29.03
N PRO A 22 -32.63 -7.78 28.83
CA PRO A 22 -33.45 -8.30 29.92
C PRO A 22 -32.65 -9.02 31.02
N GLU A 23 -31.41 -9.45 30.73
CA GLU A 23 -30.51 -10.15 31.64
C GLU A 23 -29.54 -9.20 32.37
N GLY A 24 -29.55 -7.90 32.03
CA GLY A 24 -28.72 -6.87 32.64
C GLY A 24 -27.98 -5.99 31.63
N ALA A 25 -27.15 -5.10 32.16
CA ALA A 25 -26.36 -4.15 31.35
C ALA A 25 -25.35 -4.87 30.46
N ASN A 26 -25.32 -4.52 29.19
CA ASN A 26 -24.35 -5.04 28.23
C ASN A 26 -23.04 -4.24 28.33
N PRO A 27 -21.87 -4.90 28.27
CA PRO A 27 -20.61 -4.18 28.16
C PRO A 27 -20.54 -3.44 26.82
N ASP A 28 -19.82 -2.32 26.79
CA ASP A 28 -19.61 -1.57 25.55
C ASP A 28 -18.89 -2.44 24.51
N PHE A 29 -19.30 -2.32 23.25
CA PHE A 29 -18.60 -2.94 22.13
C PHE A 29 -17.42 -2.05 21.70
N ILE A 30 -16.21 -2.62 21.72
CA ILE A 30 -14.99 -1.93 21.33
C ILE A 30 -14.60 -2.38 19.91
N THR A 31 -14.41 -1.43 19.00
CA THR A 31 -13.99 -1.72 17.63
C THR A 31 -12.72 -0.97 17.25
N TYR A 32 -11.97 -1.58 16.35
CA TYR A 32 -10.80 -1.00 15.68
C TYR A 32 -11.16 0.35 15.05
N ARG A 33 -10.23 1.30 15.08
CA ARG A 33 -10.42 2.67 14.61
C ARG A 33 -9.19 3.15 13.85
N THR A 34 -9.41 3.73 12.68
CA THR A 34 -8.37 4.29 11.79
C THR A 34 -8.46 5.82 11.61
N ALA A 35 -9.55 6.43 12.07
CA ALA A 35 -9.86 7.85 11.82
C ALA A 35 -8.89 8.87 12.45
N GLY A 36 -7.95 8.42 13.29
CA GLY A 36 -7.07 9.29 14.07
C GLY A 36 -7.79 10.23 15.04
N PRO A 37 -7.06 11.21 15.61
CA PRO A 37 -7.60 12.18 16.56
C PRO A 37 -8.34 13.35 15.89
N GLY A 38 -8.39 13.39 14.55
CA GLY A 38 -8.83 14.54 13.75
C GLY A 38 -7.69 15.54 13.55
N SER A 39 -7.63 16.16 12.38
CA SER A 39 -6.56 17.10 12.00
C SER A 39 -7.12 18.47 11.63
N ASP A 40 -6.39 19.54 11.98
CA ASP A 40 -6.50 20.84 11.31
C ASP A 40 -5.64 20.77 10.04
N PRO A 41 -6.24 20.78 8.83
CA PRO A 41 -5.52 20.57 7.57
C PRO A 41 -4.29 21.46 7.38
N VAL A 42 -4.30 22.68 7.95
CA VAL A 42 -3.22 23.66 7.78
C VAL A 42 -2.11 23.50 8.81
N ARG A 43 -2.40 22.88 9.95
CA ARG A 43 -1.42 22.66 11.03
C ARG A 43 -0.82 21.26 11.03
N GLY A 44 -1.60 20.27 10.61
CA GLY A 44 -1.24 18.86 10.68
C GLY A 44 -1.55 18.22 12.03
N LEU A 45 -1.28 16.93 12.12
CA LEU A 45 -1.46 16.12 13.31
C LEU A 45 -0.29 16.28 14.29
N PRO A 46 -0.53 16.08 15.60
CA PRO A 46 0.55 15.95 16.56
C PRO A 46 1.46 14.77 16.22
N PRO A 47 2.80 14.91 16.32
CA PRO A 47 3.74 13.86 15.96
C PRO A 47 3.87 12.81 17.09
N LEU A 48 2.86 11.95 17.23
CA LEU A 48 2.72 10.91 18.26
C LEU A 48 4.01 10.14 18.56
N ARG A 49 4.74 9.73 17.52
CA ARG A 49 5.89 8.82 17.60
C ARG A 49 7.24 9.52 17.65
N ALA A 50 7.30 10.85 17.55
CA ALA A 50 8.58 11.57 17.44
C ALA A 50 9.51 11.31 18.65
N GLY A 51 8.94 11.23 19.85
CA GLY A 51 9.68 10.85 21.06
C GLY A 51 10.23 9.42 20.97
N TRP A 52 9.42 8.46 20.51
CA TRP A 52 9.79 7.05 20.44
C TRP A 52 10.94 6.81 19.46
N VAL A 53 10.92 7.53 18.33
CA VAL A 53 12.00 7.49 17.34
C VAL A 53 13.29 8.06 17.91
N THR A 54 13.23 9.20 18.61
CA THR A 54 14.42 9.86 19.15
C THR A 54 15.02 9.12 20.35
N GLU A 55 14.17 8.57 21.23
CA GLU A 55 14.57 7.83 22.44
C GLU A 55 15.42 6.59 22.15
N ARG A 56 15.32 6.00 20.95
CA ARG A 56 16.14 4.84 20.54
C ARG A 56 17.62 5.18 20.35
N GLY A 57 17.96 6.44 20.06
CA GLY A 57 19.35 6.90 19.94
C GLY A 57 20.11 6.37 18.72
N ASP A 58 19.39 5.96 17.68
CA ASP A 58 19.94 5.38 16.44
C ASP A 58 19.65 6.21 15.18
N VAL A 59 19.04 7.38 15.33
CA VAL A 59 18.79 8.35 14.26
C VAL A 59 19.54 9.67 14.48
N GLU A 60 19.83 10.37 13.39
CA GLU A 60 20.32 11.75 13.38
C GLU A 60 19.41 12.66 12.56
N ILE A 61 19.32 13.93 12.94
CA ILE A 61 18.81 14.99 12.07
C ILE A 61 19.93 15.37 11.11
N TYR A 62 19.59 15.53 9.84
CA TYR A 62 20.54 15.96 8.82
C TYR A 62 19.91 16.97 7.86
N GLN A 63 20.71 17.53 6.96
CA GLN A 63 20.24 18.61 6.07
C GLN A 63 19.10 18.16 5.13
N GLY A 64 19.07 16.88 4.76
CA GLY A 64 18.15 16.37 3.74
C GLY A 64 18.41 16.91 2.34
N ARG A 65 17.58 16.46 1.41
CA ARG A 65 17.52 16.92 0.02
C ARG A 65 16.88 18.31 -0.04
N ARG A 66 17.39 19.16 -0.93
CA ARG A 66 16.71 20.42 -1.27
C ARG A 66 15.58 20.13 -2.25
N ARG A 67 14.38 20.62 -1.94
CA ARG A 67 13.24 20.61 -2.87
C ARG A 67 13.58 21.35 -4.17
N ASP A 68 13.23 20.75 -5.29
CA ASP A 68 13.32 21.29 -6.64
C ASP A 68 11.89 21.51 -7.17
N LEU A 69 11.67 22.53 -8.01
CA LEU A 69 10.35 22.75 -8.61
C LEU A 69 9.91 21.62 -9.54
N SER A 70 10.86 20.83 -10.08
CA SER A 70 10.56 19.60 -10.83
C SER A 70 9.87 18.53 -9.98
N ASP A 71 9.96 18.59 -8.65
CA ASP A 71 9.22 17.71 -7.74
C ASP A 71 7.69 17.96 -7.82
N ASP A 72 7.30 19.17 -8.22
CA ASP A 72 5.93 19.63 -8.44
C ASP A 72 5.57 19.75 -9.93
N GLY A 73 6.40 19.18 -10.81
CA GLY A 73 6.11 19.08 -12.23
C GLY A 73 6.35 20.35 -13.04
N ARG A 74 6.08 20.25 -14.35
CA ARG A 74 6.41 21.29 -15.34
C ARG A 74 5.71 22.62 -15.08
N SER A 75 4.48 22.61 -14.53
CA SER A 75 3.76 23.86 -14.29
C SER A 75 4.41 24.66 -13.17
N ALA A 76 4.91 24.00 -12.12
CA ALA A 76 5.67 24.66 -11.06
C ALA A 76 6.97 25.26 -11.60
N VAL A 77 7.73 24.50 -12.41
CA VAL A 77 8.94 25.00 -13.09
C VAL A 77 8.63 26.23 -13.96
N ARG A 78 7.55 26.18 -14.76
CA ARG A 78 7.15 27.31 -15.61
C ARG A 78 6.72 28.54 -14.81
N ARG A 79 6.01 28.34 -13.70
CA ARG A 79 5.62 29.43 -12.79
C ARG A 79 6.79 30.01 -12.00
N GLY A 80 7.86 29.22 -11.80
CA GLY A 80 8.96 29.56 -10.90
C GLY A 80 8.60 29.42 -9.41
N ALA A 81 7.47 28.78 -9.10
CA ALA A 81 6.97 28.54 -7.75
C ALA A 81 5.97 27.38 -7.72
N ALA A 82 5.90 26.69 -6.59
CA ALA A 82 4.85 25.71 -6.30
C ALA A 82 3.46 26.40 -6.18
N SER A 83 2.37 25.66 -6.39
CA SER A 83 1.03 26.25 -6.25
C SER A 83 0.68 26.63 -4.81
N ALA A 84 1.25 25.90 -3.86
CA ALA A 84 1.11 26.12 -2.43
C ALA A 84 2.36 25.62 -1.69
N GLU A 85 2.46 25.98 -0.42
CA GLU A 85 3.45 25.43 0.49
C GLU A 85 2.77 24.96 1.77
N TRP A 86 3.30 23.89 2.37
CA TRP A 86 2.91 23.47 3.70
C TRP A 86 3.11 24.59 4.73
N GLN A 87 2.07 24.87 5.51
CA GLN A 87 2.03 25.98 6.48
C GLN A 87 2.23 25.53 7.93
N GLY A 88 2.14 24.22 8.20
CA GLY A 88 2.35 23.66 9.53
C GLY A 88 3.83 23.57 9.90
N ALA A 89 4.10 22.86 11.00
CA ALA A 89 5.48 22.57 11.38
C ALA A 89 6.16 21.74 10.28
N LYS A 90 7.34 22.17 9.84
CA LYS A 90 8.18 21.41 8.91
C LYS A 90 9.08 20.49 9.73
N PRO A 91 8.87 19.16 9.72
CA PRO A 91 9.74 18.25 10.43
C PRO A 91 11.15 18.30 9.83
N GLU A 92 12.17 18.33 10.69
CA GLU A 92 13.54 18.16 10.24
C GLU A 92 13.75 16.69 9.83
N PRO A 93 14.30 16.43 8.64
CA PRO A 93 14.45 15.07 8.16
C PRO A 93 15.47 14.31 9.01
N ARG A 94 15.10 13.09 9.38
CA ARG A 94 15.93 12.15 10.11
C ARG A 94 16.33 11.00 9.21
N ARG A 95 17.48 10.40 9.52
CA ARG A 95 17.95 9.13 8.96
C ARG A 95 18.67 8.33 10.04
N ALA A 96 18.86 7.04 9.81
CA ALA A 96 19.70 6.21 10.66
C ALA A 96 21.13 6.77 10.78
N LEU A 97 21.73 6.62 11.96
CA LEU A 97 23.15 6.87 12.16
C LEU A 97 24.00 5.96 11.25
N PRO A 98 25.21 6.39 10.84
CA PRO A 98 26.09 5.56 10.03
C PRO A 98 26.30 4.16 10.61
N GLY A 99 26.05 3.13 9.80
CA GLY A 99 26.18 1.72 10.20
C GLY A 99 25.06 1.18 11.08
N LYS A 100 23.98 1.94 11.30
CA LYS A 100 22.76 1.50 11.98
C LYS A 100 21.64 1.23 10.99
N ARG A 101 20.71 0.36 11.38
CA ARG A 101 19.43 0.12 10.71
C ARG A 101 18.34 0.43 11.72
N VAL A 102 17.25 1.04 11.26
CA VAL A 102 16.20 1.54 12.14
C VAL A 102 14.84 0.88 11.91
N THR A 103 14.84 -0.25 11.20
CA THR A 103 13.61 -0.91 10.77
C THR A 103 12.96 -1.74 11.88
N GLN A 104 11.62 -1.88 11.86
CA GLN A 104 10.95 -2.77 12.82
C GLN A 104 11.44 -4.22 12.72
N MET A 105 11.76 -4.70 11.52
CA MET A 105 12.34 -6.02 11.30
C MET A 105 13.72 -6.17 11.94
N HIS A 106 14.56 -5.13 11.85
CA HIS A 106 15.88 -5.11 12.50
C HIS A 106 15.75 -5.27 14.03
N TYR A 107 14.91 -4.44 14.67
CA TYR A 107 14.68 -4.54 16.11
C TYR A 107 14.09 -5.90 16.50
N ALA A 108 13.13 -6.41 15.73
CA ALA A 108 12.48 -7.69 15.99
C ALA A 108 13.48 -8.85 15.97
N ARG A 109 14.38 -8.88 14.99
CA ARG A 109 15.46 -9.88 14.87
C ARG A 109 16.51 -9.76 15.97
N ALA A 110 16.76 -8.54 16.46
CA ALA A 110 17.60 -8.29 17.62
C ALA A 110 16.93 -8.66 18.96
N GLY A 111 15.68 -9.13 18.96
CA GLY A 111 14.92 -9.46 20.17
C GLY A 111 14.40 -8.23 20.93
N VAL A 112 14.40 -7.06 20.29
CA VAL A 112 13.94 -5.80 20.88
C VAL A 112 12.45 -5.59 20.56
N ILE A 113 11.65 -5.39 21.60
CA ILE A 113 10.26 -4.96 21.50
C ILE A 113 10.21 -3.43 21.48
N THR A 114 9.74 -2.86 20.38
CA THR A 114 9.56 -1.40 20.24
C THR A 114 8.20 -0.94 20.79
N LYS A 115 8.05 0.38 20.98
CA LYS A 115 6.75 0.98 21.33
C LYS A 115 5.72 0.76 20.21
N GLU A 116 6.15 0.76 18.95
CA GLU A 116 5.31 0.41 17.80
C GLU A 116 4.79 -1.03 17.90
N MET A 117 5.64 -2.01 18.27
CA MET A 117 5.22 -3.40 18.46
C MET A 117 4.20 -3.55 19.60
N ARG A 118 4.41 -2.88 20.74
CA ARG A 118 3.44 -2.85 21.85
C ARG A 118 2.12 -2.18 21.44
N PHE A 119 2.21 -1.09 20.68
CA PHE A 119 1.03 -0.37 20.19
C PHE A 119 0.15 -1.28 19.33
N VAL A 120 0.73 -1.97 18.35
CA VAL A 120 -0.05 -2.86 17.48
C VAL A 120 -0.52 -4.12 18.21
N ALA A 121 0.23 -4.63 19.19
CA ALA A 121 -0.20 -5.77 20.01
C ALA A 121 -1.50 -5.46 20.78
N LEU A 122 -1.57 -4.27 21.41
CA LEU A 122 -2.79 -3.78 22.05
C LEU A 122 -3.91 -3.54 21.04
N ARG A 123 -3.59 -3.03 19.84
CA ARG A 123 -4.57 -2.73 18.78
C ARG A 123 -5.21 -3.99 18.21
N GLU A 124 -4.46 -5.08 18.14
CA GLU A 124 -4.87 -6.39 17.63
C GLU A 124 -5.34 -7.35 18.73
N ASP A 125 -5.32 -6.92 20.00
CA ASP A 125 -5.62 -7.75 21.17
C ASP A 125 -4.82 -9.08 21.21
N CYS A 126 -3.50 -8.97 21.09
CA CYS A 126 -2.60 -10.13 21.05
C CYS A 126 -1.31 -9.92 21.85
N ASP A 127 -0.54 -11.00 22.01
CA ASP A 127 0.76 -10.96 22.68
C ASP A 127 1.79 -10.19 21.82
N VAL A 128 2.56 -9.30 22.46
CA VAL A 128 3.61 -8.53 21.77
C VAL A 128 4.74 -9.41 21.21
N GLU A 129 4.95 -10.61 21.78
CA GLU A 129 5.91 -11.57 21.23
C GLU A 129 5.40 -12.22 19.94
N LEU A 130 4.08 -12.33 19.73
CA LEU A 130 3.54 -12.71 18.42
C LEU A 130 3.92 -11.65 17.39
N VAL A 131 3.71 -10.37 17.71
CA VAL A 131 4.10 -9.24 16.85
C VAL A 131 5.58 -9.28 16.50
N ARG A 132 6.45 -9.35 17.52
CA ARG A 132 7.91 -9.37 17.31
C ARG A 132 8.35 -10.59 16.50
N SER A 133 7.83 -11.78 16.79
CA SER A 133 8.22 -13.00 16.07
C SER A 133 7.76 -13.02 14.61
N GLU A 134 6.56 -12.52 14.30
CA GLU A 134 6.07 -12.39 12.91
C GLU A 134 6.89 -11.35 12.12
N LEU A 135 7.26 -10.22 12.74
CA LEU A 135 8.16 -9.23 12.14
C LEU A 135 9.56 -9.81 11.87
N ALA A 136 10.15 -10.50 12.85
CA ALA A 136 11.48 -11.06 12.72
C ALA A 136 11.57 -12.12 11.60
N ALA A 137 10.48 -12.87 11.42
CA ALA A 137 10.34 -13.87 10.37
C ALA A 137 9.94 -13.29 9.00
N GLY A 138 9.64 -11.98 8.93
CA GLY A 138 9.18 -11.32 7.70
C GLY A 138 7.75 -11.67 7.29
N ARG A 139 6.95 -12.28 8.17
CA ARG A 139 5.54 -12.64 7.91
C ARG A 139 4.55 -11.54 8.27
N ALA A 140 5.04 -10.47 8.88
CA ALA A 140 4.32 -9.24 9.12
C ALA A 140 5.23 -8.03 8.91
N ILE A 141 4.61 -6.87 8.70
CA ILE A 141 5.28 -5.57 8.63
C ILE A 141 4.51 -4.52 9.44
N ILE A 142 5.22 -3.52 9.95
CA ILE A 142 4.65 -2.28 10.50
C ILE A 142 5.26 -1.15 9.64
N PRO A 143 4.56 -0.66 8.60
CA PRO A 143 5.06 0.37 7.70
C PRO A 143 4.96 1.73 8.39
N ASN A 144 6.09 2.28 8.84
CA ASN A 144 6.10 3.29 9.89
C ASN A 144 7.38 4.14 9.83
N ASN A 145 7.59 4.85 8.72
CA ASN A 145 8.80 5.62 8.46
C ASN A 145 9.11 6.59 9.63
N ILE A 146 10.39 6.70 10.00
CA ILE A 146 10.86 7.55 11.09
C ILE A 146 10.50 9.04 10.91
N ASN A 147 10.25 9.48 9.68
CA ASN A 147 9.83 10.83 9.29
C ASN A 147 8.30 10.98 9.19
N HIS A 148 7.52 9.97 9.55
CA HIS A 148 6.06 10.05 9.69
C HIS A 148 5.62 9.83 11.14
N PRO A 149 6.03 10.71 12.06
CA PRO A 149 5.71 10.55 13.47
C PRO A 149 4.22 10.72 13.80
N GLU A 150 3.42 11.27 12.89
CA GLU A 150 1.98 11.46 13.04
C GLU A 150 1.18 10.15 12.93
N SER A 151 1.74 9.14 12.26
CA SER A 151 1.08 7.83 12.04
C SER A 151 0.82 7.08 13.35
N GLU A 152 -0.38 6.53 13.50
CA GLU A 152 -0.73 5.57 14.55
C GLU A 152 -0.33 4.16 14.07
N PRO A 153 0.62 3.47 14.73
CA PRO A 153 1.13 2.19 14.24
C PRO A 153 0.05 1.14 13.98
N MET A 154 0.18 0.43 12.86
CA MET A 154 -0.66 -0.72 12.49
C MET A 154 0.24 -1.83 11.94
N ILE A 155 -0.27 -3.07 11.92
CA ILE A 155 0.47 -4.25 11.46
C ILE A 155 -0.26 -4.93 10.30
N ILE A 156 0.49 -5.33 9.29
CA ILE A 156 0.03 -6.07 8.12
C ILE A 156 0.67 -7.45 8.17
N GLY A 157 -0.14 -8.51 8.27
CA GLY A 157 0.34 -9.89 8.27
C GLY A 157 -0.81 -10.88 8.44
N LYS A 158 -0.60 -12.12 8.03
CA LYS A 158 -1.64 -13.16 8.01
C LYS A 158 -2.19 -13.52 9.40
N ALA A 159 -1.39 -13.34 10.44
CA ALA A 159 -1.77 -13.63 11.83
C ALA A 159 -2.68 -12.54 12.47
N PHE A 160 -2.87 -11.41 11.79
CA PHE A 160 -3.56 -10.23 12.30
C PHE A 160 -4.85 -9.95 11.53
N LEU A 161 -5.64 -8.96 11.97
CA LEU A 161 -6.83 -8.52 11.23
C LEU A 161 -6.48 -8.18 9.78
N VAL A 162 -7.36 -8.54 8.84
CA VAL A 162 -7.20 -8.14 7.43
C VAL A 162 -7.29 -6.61 7.35
N LYS A 163 -6.31 -6.01 6.68
CA LYS A 163 -6.20 -4.55 6.51
C LYS A 163 -6.67 -4.15 5.12
N ILE A 164 -7.24 -2.96 5.00
CA ILE A 164 -7.70 -2.40 3.73
C ILE A 164 -7.00 -1.08 3.41
N ASN A 165 -6.77 -0.87 2.13
CA ASN A 165 -6.11 0.32 1.62
C ASN A 165 -7.07 1.17 0.78
N ALA A 166 -6.95 2.49 0.85
CA ALA A 166 -7.66 3.42 -0.03
C ALA A 166 -6.70 4.15 -0.96
N HIS A 167 -6.99 4.14 -2.26
CA HIS A 167 -6.24 4.92 -3.25
C HIS A 167 -6.84 6.32 -3.37
N ILE A 168 -5.99 7.33 -3.22
CA ILE A 168 -6.30 8.73 -3.51
C ILE A 168 -5.26 9.27 -4.50
N GLY A 169 -5.29 10.57 -4.78
CA GLY A 169 -4.29 11.22 -5.58
C GLY A 169 -4.92 12.18 -6.59
N ASN A 170 -4.18 13.26 -6.84
CA ASN A 170 -4.53 14.19 -7.89
C ASN A 170 -4.32 13.55 -9.28
N SER A 171 -4.93 14.15 -10.29
CA SER A 171 -4.61 13.82 -11.67
C SER A 171 -4.46 15.10 -12.48
N ALA A 172 -3.81 15.02 -13.63
CA ALA A 172 -3.67 16.14 -14.56
C ALA A 172 -5.00 16.81 -14.99
N VAL A 173 -6.15 16.18 -14.72
CA VAL A 173 -7.48 16.65 -15.17
C VAL A 173 -8.31 17.24 -14.02
N THR A 174 -8.16 16.76 -12.79
CA THR A 174 -9.01 17.13 -11.64
C THR A 174 -8.29 17.00 -10.31
N SER A 175 -8.78 17.75 -9.32
CA SER A 175 -8.46 17.75 -7.88
C SER A 175 -7.57 18.91 -7.41
N SER A 176 -7.65 19.20 -6.11
CA SER A 176 -6.84 20.19 -5.40
C SER A 176 -6.24 19.58 -4.13
N ILE A 177 -5.22 20.22 -3.56
CA ILE A 177 -4.58 19.79 -2.31
C ILE A 177 -5.62 19.58 -1.19
N ALA A 178 -6.57 20.51 -1.04
CA ALA A 178 -7.61 20.42 -0.02
C ALA A 178 -8.54 19.22 -0.24
N GLU A 179 -8.89 18.91 -1.50
CA GLU A 179 -9.70 17.74 -1.84
C GLU A 179 -8.95 16.43 -1.56
N GLU A 180 -7.64 16.37 -1.79
CA GLU A 180 -6.86 15.16 -1.49
C GLU A 180 -6.73 14.91 0.03
N VAL A 181 -6.55 15.96 0.83
CA VAL A 181 -6.58 15.84 2.29
C VAL A 181 -7.97 15.39 2.78
N ASP A 182 -9.05 15.94 2.22
CA ASP A 182 -10.42 15.54 2.57
C ASP A 182 -10.70 14.07 2.19
N LYS A 183 -10.26 13.62 1.01
CA LYS A 183 -10.36 12.20 0.61
C LYS A 183 -9.63 11.28 1.57
N MET A 184 -8.41 11.63 2.00
CA MET A 184 -7.66 10.85 3.00
C MET A 184 -8.41 10.79 4.34
N GLN A 185 -8.88 11.93 4.85
CA GLN A 185 -9.64 11.98 6.10
C GLN A 185 -10.96 11.20 6.00
N TRP A 186 -11.62 11.28 4.86
CA TRP A 186 -12.84 10.53 4.59
C TRP A 186 -12.59 9.02 4.55
N ALA A 187 -11.55 8.57 3.84
CA ALA A 187 -11.20 7.16 3.74
C ALA A 187 -10.87 6.56 5.12
N THR A 188 -10.01 7.24 5.89
CA THR A 188 -9.60 6.79 7.23
C THR A 188 -10.75 6.82 8.22
N ARG A 189 -11.68 7.78 8.11
CA ARG A 189 -12.92 7.82 8.90
C ARG A 189 -13.78 6.57 8.71
N TRP A 190 -13.78 6.01 7.50
CA TRP A 190 -14.60 4.85 7.13
C TRP A 190 -13.86 3.51 7.19
N GLY A 191 -12.65 3.48 7.75
CA GLY A 191 -11.94 2.22 8.03
C GLY A 191 -10.75 1.92 7.12
N ALA A 192 -10.28 2.86 6.27
CA ALA A 192 -9.03 2.66 5.54
C ALA A 192 -7.85 2.58 6.52
N ASP A 193 -7.17 1.43 6.56
CA ASP A 193 -6.02 1.18 7.44
C ASP A 193 -4.73 1.78 6.90
N THR A 194 -4.64 1.95 5.58
CA THR A 194 -3.58 2.67 4.88
C THR A 194 -4.16 3.50 3.75
N VAL A 195 -3.41 4.48 3.27
CA VAL A 195 -3.76 5.28 2.10
C VAL A 195 -2.58 5.31 1.14
N ILE A 196 -2.82 5.13 -0.17
CA ILE A 196 -1.78 5.33 -1.18
C ILE A 196 -2.07 6.60 -1.96
N ASP A 197 -1.10 7.52 -1.97
CA ASP A 197 -1.10 8.68 -2.86
C ASP A 197 -0.61 8.26 -4.25
N LEU A 198 -1.55 8.20 -5.20
CA LEU A 198 -1.29 7.89 -6.62
C LEU A 198 -1.31 9.16 -7.49
N SER A 199 -1.04 10.33 -6.88
CA SER A 199 -0.98 11.62 -7.57
C SER A 199 -0.09 11.57 -8.82
N THR A 200 -0.55 12.23 -9.89
CA THR A 200 0.15 12.34 -11.18
C THR A 200 -0.06 13.72 -11.78
N GLY A 201 0.94 14.23 -12.51
CA GLY A 201 0.95 15.57 -13.05
C GLY A 201 1.64 16.57 -12.11
N ASP A 202 1.01 17.73 -11.91
CA ASP A 202 1.60 18.85 -11.18
C ASP A 202 1.39 18.75 -9.65
N ASP A 203 2.22 19.47 -8.90
CA ASP A 203 2.14 19.66 -7.45
C ASP A 203 2.12 18.35 -6.63
N ILE A 204 2.74 17.28 -7.14
CA ILE A 204 2.81 15.96 -6.48
C ILE A 204 3.48 16.06 -5.11
N HIS A 205 4.68 16.64 -5.05
CA HIS A 205 5.43 16.79 -3.81
C HIS A 205 4.64 17.59 -2.76
N THR A 206 4.10 18.74 -3.19
CA THR A 206 3.30 19.60 -2.33
C THR A 206 2.08 18.85 -1.80
N THR A 207 1.29 18.25 -2.68
CA THR A 207 0.06 17.53 -2.30
C THR A 207 0.36 16.45 -1.27
N ARG A 208 1.41 15.66 -1.51
CA ARG A 208 1.83 14.60 -0.59
C ARG A 208 2.27 15.13 0.78
N GLU A 209 2.97 16.26 0.84
CA GLU A 209 3.35 16.88 2.11
C GLU A 209 2.12 17.17 2.97
N TRP A 210 1.07 17.75 2.37
CA TRP A 210 -0.18 18.01 3.07
C TRP A 210 -0.89 16.72 3.49
N ILE A 211 -0.84 15.66 2.68
CA ILE A 211 -1.43 14.36 3.02
C ILE A 211 -0.71 13.75 4.23
N ILE A 212 0.61 13.60 4.18
CA ILE A 212 1.38 12.90 5.22
C ILE A 212 1.25 13.63 6.56
N ARG A 213 1.44 14.96 6.59
CA ARG A 213 1.34 15.74 7.84
C ARG A 213 -0.05 15.70 8.47
N ASN A 214 -1.08 15.30 7.73
CA ASN A 214 -2.46 15.16 8.21
C ASN A 214 -2.91 13.70 8.39
N SER A 215 -2.07 12.72 8.04
CA SER A 215 -2.47 11.32 8.02
C SER A 215 -2.22 10.63 9.36
N PRO A 216 -3.24 10.03 9.99
CA PRO A 216 -3.04 9.17 11.16
C PRO A 216 -2.69 7.72 10.77
N VAL A 217 -2.68 7.39 9.48
CA VAL A 217 -2.41 6.04 8.96
C VAL A 217 -1.19 6.04 8.04
N PRO A 218 -0.55 4.88 7.81
CA PRO A 218 0.56 4.77 6.88
C PRO A 218 0.20 5.25 5.46
N ILE A 219 1.10 6.02 4.86
CA ILE A 219 1.01 6.53 3.49
C ILE A 219 1.94 5.74 2.57
N GLY A 220 1.37 5.15 1.53
CA GLY A 220 2.11 4.53 0.43
C GLY A 220 2.21 5.43 -0.80
N THR A 221 3.17 5.14 -1.67
CA THR A 221 3.30 5.77 -2.99
C THR A 221 3.73 4.77 -4.06
N VAL A 222 3.62 5.16 -5.33
CA VAL A 222 4.31 4.49 -6.44
C VAL A 222 5.37 5.43 -6.99
N SER A 223 6.61 5.33 -6.49
CA SER A 223 7.65 6.35 -6.69
C SER A 223 7.99 6.62 -8.17
N ILE A 224 7.80 5.63 -9.05
CA ILE A 224 8.04 5.80 -10.50
C ILE A 224 7.11 6.84 -11.14
N TYR A 225 5.95 7.14 -10.54
CA TYR A 225 5.01 8.12 -11.10
C TYR A 225 5.56 9.54 -11.02
N GLN A 226 6.12 9.92 -9.87
CA GLN A 226 6.75 11.23 -9.74
C GLN A 226 8.07 11.30 -10.54
N ALA A 227 8.86 10.22 -10.53
CA ALA A 227 10.08 10.16 -11.35
C ALA A 227 9.77 10.38 -12.85
N LEU A 228 8.65 9.82 -13.33
CA LEU A 228 8.18 10.00 -14.70
C LEU A 228 7.80 11.47 -14.99
N GLU A 229 7.18 12.18 -14.05
CA GLU A 229 6.87 13.60 -14.21
C GLU A 229 8.13 14.47 -14.24
N LYS A 230 9.18 14.12 -13.47
CA LYS A 230 10.49 14.81 -13.51
C LYS A 230 11.14 14.73 -14.90
N VAL A 231 10.81 13.70 -15.70
CA VAL A 231 11.24 13.54 -17.09
C VAL A 231 10.14 13.84 -18.11
N ASN A 232 9.14 14.62 -17.72
CA ASN A 232 8.07 15.13 -18.58
C ASN A 232 7.20 14.05 -19.25
N GLY A 233 7.06 12.88 -18.62
CA GLY A 233 6.28 11.77 -19.16
C GLY A 233 7.06 10.85 -20.11
N ASP A 234 8.33 11.14 -20.41
CA ASP A 234 9.15 10.29 -21.26
C ASP A 234 9.76 9.14 -20.45
N ALA A 235 9.12 7.97 -20.53
CA ALA A 235 9.60 6.78 -19.85
C ALA A 235 11.04 6.43 -20.25
N SER A 236 11.49 6.70 -21.48
CA SER A 236 12.85 6.38 -21.93
C SER A 236 13.92 7.29 -21.31
N ALA A 237 13.54 8.46 -20.82
CA ALA A 237 14.46 9.40 -20.18
C ALA A 237 14.68 9.13 -18.68
N LEU A 238 13.98 8.14 -18.10
CA LEU A 238 14.21 7.72 -16.72
C LEU A 238 15.63 7.16 -16.54
N THR A 239 16.26 7.52 -15.42
CA THR A 239 17.53 6.93 -14.96
C THR A 239 17.43 6.53 -13.50
N TRP A 240 18.38 5.71 -13.05
CA TRP A 240 18.52 5.34 -11.65
C TRP A 240 18.66 6.60 -10.76
N GLU A 241 19.43 7.60 -11.17
CA GLU A 241 19.68 8.80 -10.38
C GLU A 241 18.41 9.62 -10.14
N ILE A 242 17.56 9.76 -11.15
CA ILE A 242 16.27 10.46 -11.02
C ILE A 242 15.34 9.69 -10.08
N PHE A 243 15.30 8.36 -10.24
CA PHE A 243 14.47 7.51 -9.39
C PHE A 243 14.93 7.53 -7.93
N ARG A 244 16.24 7.37 -7.71
CA ARG A 244 16.89 7.42 -6.39
C ARG A 244 16.62 8.76 -5.70
N ASP A 245 16.76 9.87 -6.42
CA ASP A 245 16.45 11.20 -5.91
C ASP A 245 14.99 11.31 -5.43
N THR A 246 14.04 10.81 -6.23
CA THR A 246 12.62 10.73 -5.86
C THR A 246 12.37 9.82 -4.66
N VAL A 247 13.07 8.70 -4.55
CA VAL A 247 12.94 7.80 -3.38
C VAL A 247 13.41 8.50 -2.11
N ILE A 248 14.57 9.16 -2.14
CA ILE A 248 15.11 9.88 -0.97
C ILE A 248 14.16 11.02 -0.57
N GLU A 249 13.68 11.80 -1.54
CA GLU A 249 12.68 12.84 -1.33
C GLU A 249 11.45 12.30 -0.56
N GLN A 250 10.89 11.18 -1.00
CA GLN A 250 9.72 10.58 -0.37
C GLN A 250 10.03 9.97 1.01
N CYS A 251 11.22 9.41 1.20
CA CYS A 251 11.68 8.93 2.51
C CYS A 251 11.77 10.07 3.53
N GLU A 252 12.28 11.23 3.13
CA GLU A 252 12.38 12.42 3.98
C GLU A 252 11.01 13.02 4.33
N GLN A 253 10.05 12.96 3.39
CA GLN A 253 8.68 13.40 3.65
C GLN A 253 7.93 12.50 4.65
N GLY A 254 8.31 11.23 4.78
CA GLY A 254 7.63 10.27 5.64
C GLY A 254 6.69 9.31 4.89
N VAL A 255 6.98 8.96 3.64
CA VAL A 255 6.26 7.84 2.99
C VAL A 255 6.64 6.54 3.70
N ASP A 256 5.66 5.74 4.13
CA ASP A 256 5.88 4.55 4.95
C ASP A 256 6.20 3.30 4.16
N TYR A 257 5.67 3.21 2.94
CA TYR A 257 5.95 2.11 2.02
C TYR A 257 5.88 2.56 0.58
N MET A 258 6.64 1.90 -0.29
CA MET A 258 6.68 2.26 -1.71
C MET A 258 6.43 1.03 -2.58
N THR A 259 5.53 1.19 -3.55
CA THR A 259 5.32 0.20 -4.60
C THR A 259 6.43 0.29 -5.63
N ILE A 260 7.29 -0.74 -5.66
CA ILE A 260 8.47 -0.82 -6.54
C ILE A 260 8.28 -1.98 -7.53
N HIS A 261 8.27 -1.68 -8.82
CA HIS A 261 8.04 -2.64 -9.90
C HIS A 261 9.35 -3.30 -10.37
N ALA A 262 10.18 -3.77 -9.43
CA ALA A 262 11.46 -4.41 -9.73
C ALA A 262 11.31 -5.83 -10.32
N GLY A 263 10.14 -6.44 -10.21
CA GLY A 263 9.85 -7.75 -10.83
C GLY A 263 9.62 -7.73 -12.34
N VAL A 264 9.46 -6.55 -12.94
CA VAL A 264 9.22 -6.41 -14.39
C VAL A 264 10.53 -6.49 -15.15
N LEU A 265 11.01 -7.72 -15.39
CA LEU A 265 12.28 -7.95 -16.07
C LEU A 265 12.12 -7.93 -17.58
N LEU A 266 13.17 -7.50 -18.30
CA LEU A 266 13.19 -7.38 -19.76
C LEU A 266 12.74 -8.67 -20.44
N ARG A 267 13.23 -9.81 -19.93
CA ARG A 267 12.91 -11.16 -20.44
C ARG A 267 11.45 -11.57 -20.24
N TYR A 268 10.70 -10.92 -19.36
CA TYR A 268 9.29 -11.24 -19.11
C TYR A 268 8.34 -10.44 -19.99
N VAL A 269 8.76 -9.29 -20.52
CA VAL A 269 7.90 -8.45 -21.38
C VAL A 269 7.32 -9.24 -22.57
N PRO A 270 8.08 -10.07 -23.32
CA PRO A 270 7.54 -10.89 -24.41
C PRO A 270 6.46 -11.90 -23.98
N LEU A 271 6.47 -12.35 -22.72
CA LEU A 271 5.46 -13.30 -22.21
C LEU A 271 4.05 -12.70 -22.22
N THR A 272 3.94 -11.37 -22.17
CA THR A 272 2.66 -10.66 -22.21
C THR A 272 2.09 -10.43 -23.62
N ALA A 273 2.84 -10.77 -24.68
CA ALA A 273 2.46 -10.45 -26.06
C ALA A 273 1.13 -11.11 -26.49
N ASN A 274 0.78 -12.25 -25.91
CA ASN A 274 -0.44 -12.99 -26.22
C ASN A 274 -1.58 -12.74 -25.23
N ARG A 275 -1.42 -11.83 -24.26
CA ARG A 275 -2.48 -11.47 -23.32
C ARG A 275 -3.61 -10.73 -24.01
N VAL A 276 -4.83 -10.92 -23.53
CA VAL A 276 -6.02 -10.19 -23.97
C VAL A 276 -5.94 -8.72 -23.60
N THR A 277 -5.38 -8.41 -22.42
CA THR A 277 -5.29 -7.02 -21.91
C THR A 277 -3.87 -6.50 -21.76
N GLY A 278 -2.86 -7.27 -22.18
CA GLY A 278 -1.45 -6.87 -22.10
C GLY A 278 -0.99 -6.60 -20.66
N ILE A 279 -0.26 -5.50 -20.50
CA ILE A 279 0.21 -5.00 -19.21
C ILE A 279 -0.74 -3.90 -18.74
N VAL A 280 -1.48 -4.14 -17.66
CA VAL A 280 -2.45 -3.17 -17.11
C VAL A 280 -1.94 -2.38 -15.91
N SER A 281 -0.78 -2.75 -15.36
CA SER A 281 -0.11 -1.94 -14.35
C SER A 281 0.47 -0.70 -14.99
N ARG A 282 0.13 0.50 -14.49
CA ARG A 282 0.75 1.74 -14.94
C ARG A 282 2.26 1.71 -14.69
N GLY A 283 2.68 1.43 -13.45
CA GLY A 283 4.10 1.30 -13.10
C GLY A 283 4.81 0.20 -13.88
N GLY A 284 4.16 -0.96 -14.05
CA GLY A 284 4.70 -2.05 -14.85
C GLY A 284 4.87 -1.69 -16.34
N SER A 285 3.91 -0.97 -16.93
CA SER A 285 3.99 -0.54 -18.33
C SER A 285 5.10 0.49 -18.56
N ILE A 286 5.36 1.38 -17.58
CA ILE A 286 6.48 2.33 -17.62
C ILE A 286 7.81 1.56 -17.65
N MET A 287 7.98 0.59 -16.74
CA MET A 287 9.21 -0.20 -16.67
C MET A 287 9.42 -1.08 -17.90
N ALA A 288 8.35 -1.72 -18.41
CA ALA A 288 8.41 -2.49 -19.65
C ALA A 288 8.81 -1.59 -20.84
N GLY A 289 8.24 -0.38 -20.94
CA GLY A 289 8.59 0.60 -21.96
C GLY A 289 10.05 1.03 -21.89
N TRP A 290 10.56 1.32 -20.69
CA TRP A 290 11.98 1.66 -20.48
C TRP A 290 12.90 0.50 -20.88
N CYS A 291 12.60 -0.74 -20.45
CA CYS A 291 13.40 -1.92 -20.78
C CYS A 291 13.48 -2.14 -22.29
N LEU A 292 12.36 -1.98 -23.02
CA LEU A 292 12.33 -2.13 -24.47
C LEU A 292 13.06 -1.02 -25.21
N ALA A 293 12.96 0.23 -24.74
CA ALA A 293 13.63 1.38 -25.35
C ALA A 293 15.16 1.28 -25.27
N HIS A 294 15.69 0.78 -24.15
CA HIS A 294 17.13 0.66 -23.91
C HIS A 294 17.69 -0.73 -24.21
N HIS A 295 16.83 -1.74 -24.33
CA HIS A 295 17.20 -3.16 -24.37
C HIS A 295 18.13 -3.56 -23.22
N GLN A 296 17.83 -3.04 -22.02
CA GLN A 296 18.56 -3.25 -20.79
C GLN A 296 17.64 -3.85 -19.72
N GLU A 297 18.22 -4.53 -18.74
CA GLU A 297 17.47 -5.05 -17.60
C GLU A 297 16.96 -3.90 -16.72
N ASN A 298 15.80 -4.11 -16.11
CA ASN A 298 15.11 -3.14 -15.26
C ASN A 298 16.05 -2.55 -14.20
N PHE A 299 16.29 -1.23 -14.25
CA PHE A 299 17.21 -0.59 -13.32
C PHE A 299 16.77 -0.69 -11.85
N LEU A 300 15.46 -0.86 -11.57
CA LEU A 300 14.96 -1.10 -10.22
C LEU A 300 15.42 -2.45 -9.68
N TYR A 301 15.53 -3.46 -10.55
CA TYR A 301 16.05 -4.78 -10.21
C TYR A 301 17.58 -4.75 -10.04
N THR A 302 18.30 -4.05 -10.92
CA THR A 302 19.77 -4.03 -10.86
C THR A 302 20.32 -3.18 -9.71
N HIS A 303 19.57 -2.20 -9.23
CA HIS A 303 19.92 -1.34 -8.09
C HIS A 303 19.16 -1.69 -6.79
N ASP A 304 18.59 -2.88 -6.69
CA ASP A 304 17.77 -3.30 -5.53
C ASP A 304 18.53 -3.21 -4.19
N ASP A 305 19.83 -3.54 -4.16
CA ASP A 305 20.65 -3.39 -2.93
C ASP A 305 20.74 -1.93 -2.47
N GLU A 306 20.93 -1.00 -3.41
CA GLU A 306 21.01 0.43 -3.09
C GLU A 306 19.64 0.95 -2.60
N LEU A 307 18.52 0.44 -3.16
CA LEU A 307 17.19 0.72 -2.63
C LEU A 307 17.02 0.19 -1.20
N CYS A 308 17.47 -1.04 -0.93
CA CYS A 308 17.41 -1.63 0.40
C CYS A 308 18.22 -0.81 1.41
N GLU A 309 19.42 -0.34 1.04
CA GLU A 309 20.24 0.52 1.89
C GLU A 309 19.56 1.86 2.19
N ILE A 310 18.84 2.43 1.23
CA ILE A 310 18.06 3.65 1.45
C ILE A 310 16.89 3.36 2.40
N PHE A 311 16.07 2.34 2.12
CA PHE A 311 14.89 2.03 2.94
C PHE A 311 15.25 1.69 4.39
N ALA A 312 16.37 1.00 4.61
CA ALA A 312 16.87 0.66 5.93
C ALA A 312 17.25 1.89 6.79
N GLN A 313 17.54 3.04 6.16
CA GLN A 313 17.85 4.29 6.87
C GLN A 313 16.61 5.02 7.39
N TYR A 314 15.42 4.72 6.87
CA TYR A 314 14.19 5.45 7.17
C TYR A 314 13.05 4.57 7.70
N ASP A 315 13.20 3.24 7.71
CA ASP A 315 12.13 2.28 8.00
C ASP A 315 10.96 2.36 6.99
N VAL A 316 11.31 2.49 5.70
CA VAL A 316 10.35 2.36 4.60
C VAL A 316 10.21 0.89 4.23
N ALA A 317 8.97 0.41 4.10
CA ALA A 317 8.71 -0.95 3.66
C ALA A 317 8.61 -1.06 2.12
N PHE A 318 9.07 -2.17 1.57
CA PHE A 318 8.74 -2.53 0.19
C PHE A 318 7.30 -3.00 0.08
N SER A 319 6.58 -2.44 -0.89
CA SER A 319 5.47 -3.11 -1.55
C SER A 319 5.98 -3.58 -2.91
N LEU A 320 6.36 -4.85 -3.02
CA LEU A 320 6.90 -5.38 -4.27
C LEU A 320 5.77 -5.49 -5.30
N GLY A 321 5.79 -4.60 -6.29
CA GLY A 321 4.67 -4.34 -7.19
C GLY A 321 4.43 -5.44 -8.22
N ASP A 322 3.15 -5.66 -8.54
CA ASP A 322 2.67 -6.66 -9.50
C ASP A 322 2.55 -6.08 -10.92
N GLY A 323 3.67 -5.66 -11.50
CA GLY A 323 3.72 -4.99 -12.79
C GLY A 323 3.14 -5.78 -13.95
N LEU A 324 3.19 -7.11 -13.88
CA LEU A 324 2.63 -8.05 -14.83
C LEU A 324 1.35 -8.72 -14.30
N ARG A 325 0.59 -8.10 -13.40
CA ARG A 325 -0.73 -8.62 -13.00
C ARG A 325 -1.71 -8.78 -14.17
N PRO A 326 -2.69 -9.71 -14.07
CA PRO A 326 -3.72 -9.87 -15.09
C PRO A 326 -4.78 -8.78 -15.02
N GLY A 327 -5.03 -8.12 -16.17
CA GLY A 327 -6.17 -7.20 -16.38
C GLY A 327 -7.45 -7.89 -16.83
N ALA A 328 -7.40 -9.21 -16.93
CA ALA A 328 -8.41 -10.06 -17.51
C ALA A 328 -8.43 -11.41 -16.80
N THR A 329 -9.62 -11.97 -16.60
CA THR A 329 -9.72 -13.38 -16.16
C THR A 329 -9.10 -14.36 -17.17
N ALA A 330 -8.95 -13.97 -18.43
CA ALA A 330 -8.30 -14.77 -19.47
C ALA A 330 -6.76 -14.75 -19.38
N ASP A 331 -6.20 -13.75 -18.71
CA ASP A 331 -4.75 -13.58 -18.53
C ASP A 331 -4.30 -14.07 -17.14
N ALA A 332 -5.23 -14.58 -16.33
CA ALA A 332 -5.00 -15.03 -14.97
C ALA A 332 -4.11 -16.28 -14.92
N ASN A 333 -3.16 -16.30 -13.99
CA ASN A 333 -2.23 -17.41 -13.73
C ASN A 333 -1.34 -17.74 -14.93
N ASP A 334 -1.10 -16.76 -15.80
CA ASP A 334 -0.25 -16.98 -16.97
C ASP A 334 1.26 -16.94 -16.62
N ALA A 335 2.08 -17.25 -17.63
CA ALA A 335 3.53 -17.32 -17.45
C ALA A 335 4.15 -15.98 -17.03
N ALA A 336 3.64 -14.85 -17.52
CA ALA A 336 4.18 -13.54 -17.18
C ALA A 336 3.91 -13.19 -15.71
N GLN A 337 2.70 -13.45 -15.22
CA GLN A 337 2.32 -13.20 -13.83
C GLN A 337 3.19 -14.02 -12.87
N PHE A 338 3.32 -15.32 -13.11
CA PHE A 338 4.08 -16.18 -12.20
C PHE A 338 5.59 -16.00 -12.33
N ALA A 339 6.12 -15.66 -13.50
CA ALA A 339 7.53 -15.32 -13.64
C ALA A 339 7.90 -14.06 -12.82
N GLU A 340 7.03 -13.06 -12.80
CA GLU A 340 7.21 -11.89 -11.92
C GLU A 340 7.15 -12.31 -10.44
N LEU A 341 6.15 -13.10 -10.03
CA LEU A 341 6.03 -13.58 -8.64
C LEU A 341 7.28 -14.35 -8.16
N ASP A 342 7.86 -15.19 -9.02
CA ASP A 342 9.09 -15.92 -8.73
C ASP A 342 10.26 -14.93 -8.47
N THR A 343 10.36 -13.84 -9.25
CA THR A 343 11.32 -12.75 -9.00
C THR A 343 10.99 -11.96 -7.72
N LEU A 344 9.72 -11.69 -7.41
CA LEU A 344 9.36 -10.99 -6.17
C LEU A 344 9.76 -11.81 -4.94
N ALA A 345 9.70 -13.14 -5.01
CA ALA A 345 10.19 -14.02 -3.95
C ALA A 345 11.72 -13.90 -3.74
N GLU A 346 12.49 -13.81 -4.83
CA GLU A 346 13.94 -13.53 -4.77
C GLU A 346 14.21 -12.18 -4.09
N LEU A 347 13.55 -11.12 -4.57
CA LEU A 347 13.71 -9.75 -4.04
C LEU A 347 13.28 -9.63 -2.58
N THR A 348 12.25 -10.39 -2.16
CA THR A 348 11.84 -10.47 -0.75
C THR A 348 12.97 -10.96 0.14
N VAL A 349 13.64 -12.04 -0.27
CA VAL A 349 14.75 -12.60 0.51
C VAL A 349 15.94 -11.65 0.52
N ARG A 350 16.23 -11.02 -0.62
CA ARG A 350 17.30 -10.02 -0.75
C ARG A 350 17.07 -8.83 0.18
N ALA A 351 15.89 -8.22 0.16
CA ALA A 351 15.54 -7.12 1.06
C ALA A 351 15.63 -7.51 2.54
N TRP A 352 15.30 -8.76 2.89
CA TRP A 352 15.47 -9.27 4.25
C TRP A 352 16.93 -9.37 4.68
N GLU A 353 17.92 -9.48 3.79
CA GLU A 353 19.35 -9.41 4.18
C GLU A 353 19.74 -8.01 4.71
N PHE A 354 18.98 -6.99 4.29
CA PHE A 354 19.09 -5.61 4.74
C PHE A 354 18.18 -5.26 5.92
N ASP A 355 17.49 -6.26 6.49
CA ASP A 355 16.41 -6.07 7.47
C ASP A 355 15.30 -5.12 6.99
N VAL A 356 15.06 -5.02 5.68
CA VAL A 356 13.98 -4.18 5.15
C VAL A 356 12.67 -4.95 5.14
N GLN A 357 11.61 -4.29 5.61
CA GLN A 357 10.27 -4.87 5.69
C GLN A 357 9.69 -5.04 4.28
N VAL A 358 9.02 -6.16 4.01
CA VAL A 358 8.48 -6.47 2.66
C VAL A 358 7.04 -6.97 2.77
N MET A 359 6.18 -6.43 1.92
CA MET A 359 4.94 -7.08 1.46
C MET A 359 4.99 -7.24 -0.06
N VAL A 360 4.25 -8.21 -0.56
CA VAL A 360 4.18 -8.54 -2.00
C VAL A 360 2.82 -8.15 -2.53
N GLU A 361 2.75 -7.48 -3.68
CA GLU A 361 1.49 -7.19 -4.35
C GLU A 361 1.01 -8.39 -5.17
N GLY A 362 -0.31 -8.53 -5.24
CA GLY A 362 -1.01 -9.66 -5.82
C GLY A 362 -2.07 -9.25 -6.82
N PRO A 363 -2.53 -10.22 -7.62
CA PRO A 363 -3.17 -9.99 -8.90
C PRO A 363 -4.47 -9.20 -8.83
N GLY A 364 -4.89 -8.70 -9.99
CA GLY A 364 -6.19 -8.09 -10.21
C GLY A 364 -7.26 -9.10 -10.63
N HIS A 365 -7.48 -9.26 -11.93
CA HIS A 365 -8.62 -10.03 -12.44
C HIS A 365 -8.39 -11.55 -12.39
N ILE A 366 -8.75 -12.17 -11.25
CA ILE A 366 -8.66 -13.62 -11.05
C ILE A 366 -10.07 -14.24 -10.89
N PRO A 367 -10.43 -15.30 -11.64
CA PRO A 367 -11.65 -16.04 -11.40
C PRO A 367 -11.54 -16.85 -10.09
N PHE A 368 -12.64 -16.99 -9.35
CA PHE A 368 -12.63 -17.57 -7.98
C PHE A 368 -11.90 -18.92 -7.84
N HIS A 369 -12.01 -19.81 -8.83
CA HIS A 369 -11.37 -21.13 -8.79
C HIS A 369 -9.83 -21.07 -8.85
N LEU A 370 -9.25 -19.94 -9.29
CA LEU A 370 -7.80 -19.72 -9.37
C LEU A 370 -7.24 -18.91 -8.19
N VAL A 371 -8.10 -18.35 -7.33
CA VAL A 371 -7.65 -17.52 -6.18
C VAL A 371 -6.78 -18.33 -5.22
N ARG A 372 -7.18 -19.57 -4.93
CA ARG A 372 -6.45 -20.45 -4.02
C ARG A 372 -5.00 -20.68 -4.47
N GLU A 373 -4.80 -20.99 -5.75
CA GLU A 373 -3.46 -21.25 -6.32
C GLU A 373 -2.54 -20.03 -6.15
N ASN A 374 -3.05 -18.82 -6.41
CA ASN A 374 -2.26 -17.59 -6.23
C ASN A 374 -1.82 -17.41 -4.79
N VAL A 375 -2.75 -17.56 -3.84
CA VAL A 375 -2.46 -17.38 -2.41
C VAL A 375 -1.48 -18.43 -1.92
N GLU A 376 -1.70 -19.71 -2.25
CA GLU A 376 -0.81 -20.80 -1.82
C GLU A 376 0.60 -20.62 -2.40
N ARG A 377 0.71 -20.30 -3.70
CA ARG A 377 1.99 -20.08 -4.36
C ARG A 377 2.76 -18.90 -3.80
N GLN A 378 2.11 -17.76 -3.56
CA GLN A 378 2.78 -16.61 -2.96
C GLN A 378 3.26 -16.91 -1.55
N GLN A 379 2.44 -17.58 -0.73
CA GLN A 379 2.81 -17.91 0.64
C GLN A 379 4.00 -18.87 0.69
N GLU A 380 4.08 -19.83 -0.24
CA GLU A 380 5.21 -20.75 -0.37
C GLU A 380 6.49 -20.04 -0.84
N LEU A 381 6.43 -19.35 -2.00
CA LEU A 381 7.60 -18.76 -2.63
C LEU A 381 8.15 -17.56 -1.83
N CYS A 382 7.27 -16.66 -1.40
CA CYS A 382 7.64 -15.46 -0.64
C CYS A 382 7.76 -15.73 0.87
N LYS A 383 7.85 -17.01 1.28
CA LYS A 383 8.11 -17.45 2.68
C LYS A 383 7.16 -16.85 3.71
N GLY A 384 5.88 -16.68 3.33
CA GLY A 384 4.84 -16.12 4.17
C GLY A 384 4.84 -14.59 4.31
N ALA A 385 5.60 -13.87 3.48
CA ALA A 385 5.52 -12.40 3.43
C ALA A 385 4.07 -11.93 3.24
N PRO A 386 3.64 -10.81 3.86
CA PRO A 386 2.30 -10.27 3.70
C PRO A 386 1.92 -10.05 2.23
N TYR A 387 0.66 -10.31 1.90
CA TYR A 387 0.17 -10.31 0.52
C TYR A 387 -0.94 -9.27 0.30
N LEU A 388 -0.64 -8.24 -0.50
CA LEU A 388 -1.52 -7.11 -0.78
C LEU A 388 -2.22 -7.31 -2.14
N HIS A 389 -3.52 -7.60 -2.12
CA HIS A 389 -4.29 -7.77 -3.36
C HIS A 389 -4.94 -6.47 -3.81
N THR A 390 -4.92 -6.21 -5.11
CA THR A 390 -5.67 -5.09 -5.75
C THR A 390 -7.16 -5.41 -6.01
N GLY A 391 -7.69 -6.45 -5.35
CA GLY A 391 -9.05 -6.96 -5.47
C GLY A 391 -9.19 -8.02 -6.58
N THR A 392 -9.91 -9.12 -6.31
CA THR A 392 -10.15 -10.19 -7.30
C THR A 392 -11.47 -9.97 -8.04
N PHE A 393 -11.40 -9.48 -9.27
CA PHE A 393 -12.59 -9.28 -10.11
C PHE A 393 -12.94 -10.57 -10.87
N GLY A 394 -13.86 -11.37 -10.30
CA GLY A 394 -14.29 -12.64 -10.90
C GLY A 394 -14.99 -12.54 -12.25
N HIS A 395 -15.49 -11.34 -12.63
CA HIS A 395 -16.09 -11.07 -13.93
C HIS A 395 -15.83 -9.63 -14.41
N ARG A 396 -15.64 -9.45 -15.73
CA ARG A 396 -15.41 -8.15 -16.38
C ARG A 396 -16.69 -7.38 -16.78
N TYR A 397 -17.87 -8.02 -16.72
CA TYR A 397 -19.10 -7.48 -17.29
C TYR A 397 -19.85 -6.45 -16.43
N CYS A 398 -19.30 -6.10 -15.26
CA CYS A 398 -19.98 -5.28 -14.26
C CYS A 398 -19.23 -3.98 -13.97
N THR A 399 -18.88 -3.22 -15.02
CA THR A 399 -18.31 -1.88 -14.86
C THR A 399 -19.35 -0.92 -14.28
N GLY A 400 -19.00 -0.24 -13.18
CA GLY A 400 -19.85 0.79 -12.57
C GLY A 400 -21.09 0.26 -11.85
N LEU A 401 -21.00 -0.87 -11.15
CA LEU A 401 -22.07 -1.35 -10.26
C LEU A 401 -22.46 -0.26 -9.25
N ARG A 402 -23.51 0.50 -9.58
CA ARG A 402 -24.16 1.43 -8.66
C ARG A 402 -25.15 0.62 -7.81
N PRO A 403 -25.09 0.68 -6.47
CA PRO A 403 -26.01 -0.04 -5.60
C PRO A 403 -27.49 0.18 -5.92
N HIS A 404 -27.85 1.35 -6.47
CA HIS A 404 -29.23 1.71 -6.81
C HIS A 404 -29.77 1.13 -8.14
N ARG A 405 -29.04 0.26 -8.85
CA ARG A 405 -29.51 -0.37 -10.10
C ARG A 405 -29.33 -1.89 -10.16
N LEU A 406 -29.44 -2.57 -9.02
CA LEU A 406 -29.67 -4.03 -8.97
C LEU A 406 -31.13 -4.43 -9.31
N GLY A 407 -31.86 -3.57 -10.02
CA GLY A 407 -33.10 -3.92 -10.72
C GLY A 407 -32.79 -4.23 -12.18
N TYR A 408 -32.65 -5.53 -12.50
CA TYR A 408 -32.81 -6.12 -13.84
C TYR A 408 -32.56 -5.18 -15.05
N ARG A 409 -31.31 -4.80 -15.29
CA ARG A 409 -30.85 -4.43 -16.64
C ARG A 409 -29.46 -4.99 -16.89
N CYS A 410 -29.37 -6.32 -16.93
CA CYS A 410 -28.33 -6.97 -17.70
C CYS A 410 -28.60 -6.64 -19.18
N HIS A 411 -27.57 -6.19 -19.90
CA HIS A 411 -27.66 -5.82 -21.31
C HIS A 411 -28.27 -6.96 -22.14
N ARG A 412 -29.27 -6.60 -22.96
CA ARG A 412 -30.15 -7.50 -23.72
C ARG A 412 -29.49 -8.29 -24.87
N ASP A 413 -28.17 -8.37 -24.94
CA ASP A 413 -27.45 -9.04 -26.04
C ASP A 413 -26.53 -10.19 -25.60
N CYS A 414 -26.51 -10.55 -24.31
CA CYS A 414 -25.93 -11.83 -23.90
C CYS A 414 -27.03 -12.89 -23.99
N SER A 415 -26.99 -13.71 -25.04
CA SER A 415 -28.02 -14.71 -25.34
C SER A 415 -28.34 -15.59 -24.12
N LEU A 416 -29.56 -15.46 -23.62
CA LEU A 416 -30.22 -16.23 -22.56
C LEU A 416 -30.23 -17.76 -22.74
N ARG A 417 -29.58 -18.32 -23.76
CA ARG A 417 -29.54 -19.77 -24.00
C ARG A 417 -28.46 -20.50 -23.21
N HIS A 418 -27.41 -19.82 -22.73
CA HIS A 418 -26.32 -20.48 -22.00
C HIS A 418 -26.57 -20.57 -20.49
N CYS A 419 -27.25 -19.58 -19.89
CA CYS A 419 -27.59 -19.59 -18.47
C CYS A 419 -28.73 -20.57 -18.15
N ASP A 420 -29.69 -20.76 -19.05
CA ASP A 420 -30.81 -21.71 -18.88
C ASP A 420 -30.34 -23.17 -18.90
N ALA A 421 -29.24 -23.49 -19.60
CA ALA A 421 -28.68 -24.84 -19.61
C ALA A 421 -28.01 -25.19 -18.27
N LEU A 422 -27.23 -24.25 -17.71
CA LEU A 422 -26.54 -24.44 -16.42
C LEU A 422 -27.50 -24.51 -15.22
N LEU A 423 -28.64 -23.79 -15.27
CA LEU A 423 -29.65 -23.84 -14.21
C LEU A 423 -30.52 -25.11 -14.24
N ARG A 424 -30.78 -25.68 -15.43
CA ARG A 424 -31.54 -26.93 -15.54
C ARG A 424 -30.73 -28.16 -15.09
N ASP A 425 -29.42 -28.17 -15.36
CA ASP A 425 -28.54 -29.24 -14.87
C ASP A 425 -28.36 -29.19 -13.34
N ALA A 426 -28.36 -28.00 -12.74
CA ALA A 426 -28.30 -27.84 -11.29
C ALA A 426 -29.60 -28.24 -10.57
N GLN A 427 -30.77 -28.03 -11.19
CA GLN A 427 -32.07 -28.41 -10.62
C GLN A 427 -32.39 -29.90 -10.73
N GLY A 428 -31.79 -30.62 -11.68
CA GLY A 428 -31.92 -32.08 -11.78
C GLY A 428 -31.12 -32.86 -10.72
N ALA A 429 -30.07 -32.25 -10.16
CA ALA A 429 -29.15 -32.89 -9.22
C ALA A 429 -29.57 -32.79 -7.74
N LEU A 430 -30.51 -31.89 -7.41
CA LEU A 430 -30.94 -31.63 -6.04
C LEU A 430 -32.45 -31.80 -5.93
N GLY A 431 -32.88 -33.06 -5.77
CA GLY A 431 -34.28 -33.40 -5.51
C GLY A 431 -34.78 -32.77 -4.21
N PHE A 432 -35.49 -31.65 -4.32
CA PHE A 432 -36.26 -31.07 -3.23
C PHE A 432 -37.73 -31.02 -3.62
N ALA A 433 -38.52 -31.81 -2.90
CA ALA A 433 -39.97 -31.82 -2.97
C ALA A 433 -40.55 -30.51 -2.38
N GLU A 434 -41.59 -30.00 -3.04
CA GLU A 434 -42.41 -28.88 -2.58
C GLU A 434 -42.92 -29.08 -1.14
N GLN A 435 -42.74 -28.07 -0.29
CA GLN A 435 -43.66 -27.84 0.82
C GLN A 435 -44.21 -26.41 0.77
N ARG A 436 -45.53 -26.34 0.66
CA ARG A 436 -46.36 -25.15 0.51
C ARG A 436 -46.58 -24.46 1.87
N ARG A 437 -46.58 -23.13 1.81
CA ARG A 437 -47.37 -22.15 2.59
C ARG A 437 -47.90 -22.61 3.97
N CYS A 438 -47.35 -22.01 5.02
CA CYS A 438 -48.00 -20.93 5.78
C CYS A 438 -46.97 -20.16 6.59
#